data_AF-A0A3B9YWA9-F1
#
_entry.id   AF-A0A3B9YWA9-F1
#
_cell.length_a   1.000
_cell.length_b   1.000
_cell.length_c   1.000
_cell.angle_alpha   90.00
_cell.angle_beta   90.00
_cell.angle_gamma   90.00
#
_symmetry.space_group_name_H-M   'P 1'
#
loop_
_entity.id
_entity.type
_entity.pdbx_description
1 polymer ?
#
loop_
_entity_poly.entity_id
_entity_poly.type
_entity_poly.pdbx_seq_one_letter_code
_entity_poly.pdbx_strand_id
1 'polypeptide(L)'
;IVRDSTGALRVMGRNAQVLIVDANGQERASFKLPFGGALKYDEGEAVKRGERLVEWDPYTLPILTEKAGMVRFEGLVEGVSLKEVTDEATGISSKTVVDWRANPRGTDLRPAISLTDDKGATLKFANKQDARYLLPVDAILSVEEGQQVREGDILARIPTEGAKTRDITGGLPRVA
;
A
#
# COMPACT_ATOMS: atom_id res chain seq x y z
N ILE A 1 9.18 -12.62 1.22
CA ILE A 1 9.76 -11.33 0.76
C ILE A 1 9.84 -11.43 -0.75
N VAL A 2 9.52 -10.37 -1.48
CA VAL A 2 9.55 -10.35 -2.96
C VAL A 2 10.21 -9.05 -3.44
N ARG A 3 10.71 -9.01 -4.67
CA ARG A 3 11.20 -7.76 -5.28
C ARG A 3 10.08 -7.10 -6.06
N ASP A 4 9.77 -5.86 -5.71
CA ASP A 4 8.77 -5.06 -6.41
C ASP A 4 9.30 -4.56 -7.77
N SER A 5 8.47 -3.84 -8.52
CA SER A 5 8.84 -3.27 -9.83
C SER A 5 9.99 -2.27 -9.77
N THR A 6 10.25 -1.66 -8.61
CA THR A 6 11.37 -0.74 -8.37
C THR A 6 12.66 -1.45 -7.95
N GLY A 7 12.60 -2.77 -7.74
CA GLY A 7 13.70 -3.61 -7.28
C GLY A 7 13.85 -3.69 -5.75
N ALA A 8 12.98 -3.03 -4.99
CA ALA A 8 13.01 -3.04 -3.54
C ALA A 8 12.48 -4.36 -2.97
N LEU A 9 13.10 -4.86 -1.90
CA LEU A 9 12.67 -6.07 -1.21
C LEU A 9 11.49 -5.76 -0.30
N ARG A 10 10.30 -6.24 -0.66
CA ARG A 10 9.04 -6.02 0.06
C ARG A 10 8.68 -7.18 0.99
N VAL A 11 8.36 -6.81 2.22
CA VAL A 11 7.88 -7.73 3.25
C VAL A 11 6.41 -8.05 3.02
N MET A 12 6.13 -9.22 2.43
CA MET A 12 4.75 -9.70 2.18
C MET A 12 4.16 -10.50 3.36
N GLY A 13 4.99 -10.91 4.33
CA GLY A 13 4.54 -11.69 5.48
C GLY A 13 4.16 -10.79 6.66
N ARG A 14 3.02 -11.07 7.32
CA ARG A 14 2.57 -10.32 8.51
C ARG A 14 3.37 -10.64 9.79
N ASN A 15 4.04 -11.79 9.82
CA ASN A 15 4.84 -12.26 10.95
C ASN A 15 6.33 -12.45 10.57
N ALA A 16 6.80 -11.71 9.57
CA ALA A 16 8.20 -11.79 9.14
C ALA A 16 9.12 -11.20 10.22
N GLN A 17 10.33 -11.74 10.31
CA GLN A 17 11.38 -11.25 11.20
C GLN A 17 12.73 -11.32 10.50
N VAL A 18 13.65 -10.45 10.90
CA VAL A 18 15.06 -10.51 10.52
C VAL A 18 15.87 -10.94 11.73
N LEU A 19 16.76 -11.92 11.54
CA LEU A 19 17.72 -12.35 12.53
C LEU A 19 19.09 -11.84 12.14
N ILE A 20 19.80 -11.26 13.09
CA ILE A 20 21.23 -10.95 12.94
C ILE A 20 21.99 -12.07 13.62
N VAL A 21 22.83 -12.77 12.87
CA VAL A 21 23.69 -13.84 13.38
C VAL A 21 25.16 -13.42 13.32
N ASP A 22 25.99 -13.98 14.18
CA ASP A 22 27.44 -13.84 14.06
C ASP A 22 28.04 -14.88 13.09
N ALA A 23 29.37 -14.86 12.94
CA ALA A 23 30.09 -15.76 12.04
C ALA A 23 29.94 -17.25 12.40
N ASN A 24 29.55 -17.57 13.64
CA ASN A 24 29.30 -18.94 14.09
C ASN A 24 27.81 -19.33 13.95
N GLY A 25 26.98 -18.45 13.40
CA GLY A 25 25.53 -18.65 13.26
C GLY A 25 24.74 -18.41 14.55
N GLN A 26 25.36 -17.85 15.60
CA GLN A 26 24.65 -17.56 16.84
C GLN A 26 23.84 -16.27 16.71
N GLU A 27 22.56 -16.32 17.11
CA GLU A 27 21.67 -15.16 17.09
C GLU A 27 22.19 -14.06 18.03
N ARG A 28 22.32 -12.86 17.47
CA ARG A 28 22.73 -11.63 18.15
C ARG A 28 21.54 -10.72 18.44
N ALA A 29 20.56 -10.71 17.54
CA ALA A 29 19.33 -9.94 17.67
C ALA A 29 18.27 -10.47 16.71
N SER A 30 17.01 -10.23 17.04
CA SER A 30 15.87 -10.47 16.16
C SER A 30 14.92 -9.28 16.19
N PHE A 31 14.43 -8.88 15.01
CA PHE A 31 13.49 -7.78 14.85
C PHE A 31 12.31 -8.21 13.99
N LYS A 32 11.09 -7.88 14.42
CA LYS A 32 9.89 -8.06 13.60
C LYS A 32 9.92 -7.08 12.43
N LEU A 33 9.56 -7.58 11.25
CA LEU A 33 9.48 -6.77 10.04
C LEU A 33 8.03 -6.31 9.81
N PRO A 34 7.80 -5.01 9.57
CA PRO A 34 6.48 -4.50 9.24
C PRO A 34 6.06 -4.96 7.84
N PHE A 35 4.78 -5.30 7.69
CA PHE A 35 4.19 -5.63 6.39
C PHE A 35 4.31 -4.44 5.42
N GLY A 36 4.78 -4.71 4.20
CA GLY A 36 5.08 -3.71 3.17
C GLY A 36 6.35 -2.90 3.39
N GLY A 37 7.10 -3.18 4.48
CA GLY A 37 8.43 -2.61 4.68
C GLY A 37 9.37 -2.97 3.53
N ALA A 38 10.24 -2.02 3.18
CA ALA A 38 11.34 -2.17 2.23
C ALA A 38 12.60 -2.61 2.97
N LEU A 39 12.97 -3.87 2.86
CA LEU A 39 14.22 -4.41 3.38
C LEU A 39 15.38 -3.91 2.51
N LYS A 40 16.51 -3.57 3.15
CA LYS A 40 17.69 -3.01 2.48
C LYS A 40 18.74 -4.03 2.09
N TYR A 41 18.65 -5.23 2.64
CA TYR A 41 19.66 -6.29 2.52
C TYR A 41 19.00 -7.58 2.08
N ASP A 42 19.70 -8.36 1.26
CA ASP A 42 19.30 -9.72 0.95
C ASP A 42 19.63 -10.69 2.10
N GLU A 43 19.02 -11.87 2.06
CA GLU A 43 19.31 -12.94 3.03
C GLU A 43 20.81 -13.30 3.00
N GLY A 44 21.44 -13.35 4.16
CA GLY A 44 22.86 -13.70 4.32
C GLY A 44 23.84 -12.56 4.05
N GLU A 45 23.36 -11.35 3.72
CA GLU A 45 24.23 -10.19 3.54
C GLU A 45 24.78 -9.69 4.88
N ALA A 46 26.05 -9.27 4.87
CA ALA A 46 26.70 -8.76 6.06
C ALA A 46 26.22 -7.34 6.38
N VAL A 47 25.85 -7.10 7.64
CA VAL A 47 25.39 -5.79 8.13
C VAL A 47 26.27 -5.29 9.27
N LYS A 48 26.37 -3.97 9.40
CA LYS A 48 27.07 -3.32 10.52
C LYS A 48 26.08 -2.79 11.53
N ARG A 49 26.54 -2.69 12.78
CA ARG A 49 25.76 -2.08 13.85
C ARG A 49 25.42 -0.63 13.48
N GLY A 50 24.13 -0.28 13.58
CA GLY A 50 23.61 1.05 13.31
C GLY A 50 23.08 1.25 11.89
N GLU A 51 23.26 0.27 10.99
CA GLU A 51 22.67 0.33 9.65
C GLU A 51 21.16 0.10 9.69
N ARG A 52 20.46 0.76 8.76
CA ARG A 52 19.01 0.64 8.64
C ARG A 52 18.67 -0.62 7.86
N LEU A 53 18.03 -1.57 8.53
CA LEU A 53 17.67 -2.86 7.93
C LEU A 53 16.39 -2.77 7.07
N VAL A 54 15.41 -2.01 7.53
CA VAL A 54 14.09 -1.89 6.89
C VAL A 54 13.58 -0.45 6.97
N GLU A 55 12.89 -0.02 5.91
CA GLU A 55 12.17 1.25 5.84
C GLU A 55 10.67 1.00 5.66
N TRP A 56 9.84 1.74 6.37
CA TRP A 56 8.39 1.69 6.21
C TRP A 56 7.76 3.03 6.59
N ASP A 57 6.53 3.25 6.13
CA ASP A 57 5.72 4.39 6.54
C ASP A 57 4.85 3.99 7.75
N PRO A 58 5.01 4.62 8.93
CA PRO A 58 4.19 4.31 10.10
C PRO A 58 2.78 4.92 10.04
N TYR A 59 2.52 5.83 9.09
CA TYR A 59 1.25 6.55 8.97
C TYR A 59 0.30 5.93 7.95
N THR A 60 0.76 4.94 7.18
CA THR A 60 -0.08 4.24 6.22
C THR A 60 0.06 2.73 6.31
N LEU A 61 -1.03 2.03 5.99
CA LEU A 61 -1.05 0.59 5.78
C LEU A 61 -1.08 0.31 4.27
N PRO A 62 -0.07 -0.33 3.70
CA PRO A 62 -0.04 -0.60 2.27
C PRO A 62 -0.98 -1.75 1.89
N ILE A 63 -1.62 -1.64 0.72
CA ILE A 63 -2.27 -2.73 0.01
C ILE A 63 -1.30 -3.19 -1.08
N LEU A 64 -0.69 -4.37 -0.91
CA LEU A 64 0.31 -4.93 -1.82
C LEU A 64 -0.34 -5.96 -2.74
N THR A 65 0.16 -6.08 -3.97
CA THR A 65 -0.20 -7.20 -4.83
C THR A 65 0.67 -8.44 -4.61
N GLU A 66 0.06 -9.62 -4.70
CA GLU A 66 0.74 -10.93 -4.70
C GLU A 66 0.86 -11.52 -6.12
N LYS A 67 0.43 -10.77 -7.15
CA LYS A 67 0.45 -11.17 -8.55
C LYS A 67 0.96 -10.04 -9.43
N ALA A 68 1.74 -10.39 -10.44
CA ALA A 68 1.96 -9.50 -11.57
C ALA A 68 0.72 -9.46 -12.49
N GLY A 69 0.44 -8.31 -13.08
CA GLY A 69 -0.70 -8.13 -13.99
C GLY A 69 -0.93 -6.67 -14.36
N MET A 70 -2.04 -6.42 -15.04
CA MET A 70 -2.48 -5.07 -15.41
C MET A 70 -3.59 -4.60 -14.46
N VAL A 71 -3.42 -3.42 -13.87
CA VAL A 71 -4.39 -2.77 -12.99
C VAL A 71 -5.68 -2.46 -13.74
N ARG A 72 -6.81 -2.84 -13.15
CA ARG A 72 -8.16 -2.44 -13.54
C ARG A 72 -8.91 -1.89 -12.34
N PHE A 73 -9.50 -0.73 -12.51
CA PHE A 73 -10.32 -0.05 -11.54
C PHE A 73 -11.76 -0.54 -11.65
N GLU A 74 -12.35 -0.85 -10.50
CA GLU A 74 -13.73 -1.31 -10.40
C GLU A 74 -14.48 -0.42 -9.43
N GLY A 75 -15.54 0.24 -9.89
CA GLY A 75 -16.34 1.12 -9.05
C GLY A 75 -15.58 2.35 -8.50
N LEU A 76 -14.45 2.72 -9.11
CA LEU A 76 -13.71 3.95 -8.87
C LEU A 76 -14.11 4.97 -9.94
N VAL A 77 -14.94 5.93 -9.55
CA VAL A 77 -15.56 6.92 -10.44
C VAL A 77 -15.27 8.30 -9.87
N GLU A 78 -14.60 9.14 -10.66
CA GLU A 78 -14.27 10.51 -10.27
C GLU A 78 -15.51 11.31 -9.88
N GLY A 79 -15.42 12.03 -8.76
CA GLY A 79 -16.53 12.80 -8.19
C GLY A 79 -17.62 11.97 -7.52
N VAL A 80 -17.54 10.63 -7.55
CA VAL A 80 -18.51 9.74 -6.88
C VAL A 80 -17.83 8.89 -5.81
N SER A 81 -16.84 8.09 -6.18
CA SER A 81 -16.07 7.23 -5.27
C SER A 81 -14.59 7.54 -5.28
N LEU A 82 -14.13 8.46 -6.13
CA LEU A 82 -12.75 8.92 -6.21
C LEU A 82 -12.67 10.44 -6.26
N LYS A 83 -11.69 11.01 -5.57
CA LYS A 83 -11.38 12.44 -5.60
C LYS A 83 -9.89 12.64 -5.72
N GLU A 84 -9.47 13.62 -6.49
CA GLU A 84 -8.09 14.09 -6.50
C GLU A 84 -7.85 15.02 -5.30
N VAL A 85 -6.83 14.71 -4.51
CA VAL A 85 -6.40 15.46 -3.33
C VAL A 85 -4.96 15.89 -3.56
N THR A 86 -4.75 17.20 -3.56
CA THR A 86 -3.42 17.78 -3.64
C THR A 86 -2.94 18.09 -2.23
N ASP A 87 -1.81 17.52 -1.85
CA ASP A 87 -1.12 17.87 -0.62
C ASP A 87 -0.51 19.28 -0.77
N GLU A 88 -0.97 20.25 0.03
CA GLU A 88 -0.56 21.66 -0.09
C GLU A 88 0.91 21.89 0.24
N ALA A 89 1.53 21.03 1.07
CA ALA A 89 2.92 21.19 1.47
C ALA A 89 3.89 20.72 0.39
N THR A 90 3.52 19.66 -0.34
CA THR A 90 4.37 19.03 -1.36
C THR A 90 3.94 19.36 -2.79
N GLY A 91 2.70 19.81 -2.99
CA GLY A 91 2.08 20.03 -4.29
C GLY A 91 1.72 18.74 -5.04
N ILE A 92 1.86 17.57 -4.40
CA ILE A 92 1.63 16.28 -5.05
C ILE A 92 0.13 15.97 -5.01
N SER A 93 -0.45 15.74 -6.19
CA SER A 93 -1.83 15.27 -6.34
C SER A 93 -1.90 13.75 -6.26
N SER A 94 -2.89 13.24 -5.54
CA SER A 94 -3.14 11.82 -5.37
C SER A 94 -4.64 11.52 -5.47
N LYS A 95 -4.99 10.36 -6.00
CA LYS A 95 -6.37 9.91 -6.10
C LYS A 95 -6.75 9.18 -4.81
N THR A 96 -7.78 9.65 -4.12
CA THR A 96 -8.25 9.12 -2.84
C THR A 96 -9.69 8.65 -2.95
N VAL A 97 -9.98 7.47 -2.41
CA VAL A 97 -11.33 6.94 -2.32
C VAL A 97 -12.14 7.76 -1.32
N VAL A 98 -13.26 8.31 -1.77
CA VAL A 98 -14.19 9.09 -0.92
C VAL A 98 -15.42 8.27 -0.57
N ASP A 99 -16.20 8.70 0.42
CA ASP A 99 -17.42 7.99 0.79
C ASP A 99 -18.47 8.02 -0.33
N TRP A 100 -18.46 6.95 -1.11
CA TRP A 100 -19.34 6.75 -2.25
C TRP A 100 -20.78 6.48 -1.84
N ARG A 101 -21.03 6.01 -0.60
CA ARG A 101 -22.38 5.68 -0.14
C ARG A 101 -23.21 6.93 0.11
N ALA A 102 -22.57 8.04 0.43
CA ALA A 102 -23.20 9.35 0.57
C ALA A 102 -23.66 9.93 -0.79
N ASN A 103 -23.13 9.43 -1.90
CA ASN A 103 -23.53 9.84 -3.24
C ASN A 103 -24.64 8.92 -3.77
N PRO A 104 -25.80 9.43 -4.23
CA PRO A 104 -26.88 8.60 -4.80
C PRO A 104 -26.44 7.75 -6.01
N ARG A 105 -25.41 8.20 -6.75
CA ARG A 105 -24.84 7.43 -7.88
C ARG A 105 -23.85 6.36 -7.42
N GLY A 106 -23.49 6.35 -6.14
CA GLY A 106 -22.44 5.51 -5.58
C GLY A 106 -22.96 4.33 -4.76
N THR A 107 -24.24 4.26 -4.39
CA THR A 107 -24.77 3.27 -3.42
C THR A 107 -24.41 1.81 -3.74
N ASP A 108 -24.40 1.44 -5.02
CA ASP A 108 -24.08 0.08 -5.47
C ASP A 108 -22.60 -0.15 -5.79
N LEU A 109 -21.77 0.90 -5.73
CA LEU A 109 -20.35 0.78 -6.02
C LEU A 109 -19.64 -0.08 -4.97
N ARG A 110 -18.65 -0.83 -5.46
CA ARG A 110 -17.72 -1.62 -4.66
C ARG A 110 -16.30 -1.26 -5.13
N PRO A 111 -15.76 -0.12 -4.68
CA PRO A 111 -14.44 0.34 -5.09
C PRO A 111 -13.39 -0.73 -4.86
N ALA A 112 -12.66 -1.08 -5.92
CA ALA A 112 -11.63 -2.09 -5.89
C ALA A 112 -10.60 -1.87 -7.01
N ILE A 113 -9.43 -2.45 -6.82
CA ILE A 113 -8.47 -2.69 -7.89
C ILE A 113 -8.46 -4.19 -8.17
N SER A 114 -8.68 -4.61 -9.41
CA SER A 114 -8.42 -5.97 -9.85
C SER A 114 -7.21 -6.03 -10.77
N LEU A 115 -6.57 -7.19 -10.83
CA LEU A 115 -5.47 -7.44 -11.75
C LEU A 115 -5.92 -8.35 -12.88
N THR A 116 -5.53 -8.00 -14.09
CA THR A 116 -5.95 -8.67 -15.31
C THR A 116 -4.76 -9.19 -16.11
N ASP A 117 -4.99 -10.21 -16.92
CA ASP A 117 -4.06 -10.65 -17.95
C ASP A 117 -4.11 -9.74 -19.19
N ASP A 118 -3.24 -9.98 -20.17
CA ASP A 118 -3.18 -9.22 -21.42
C ASP A 118 -4.47 -9.32 -22.27
N LYS A 119 -5.37 -10.27 -21.94
CA LYS A 119 -6.67 -10.44 -22.60
C LYS A 119 -7.79 -9.75 -21.83
N GLY A 120 -7.46 -9.07 -20.72
CA GLY A 120 -8.41 -8.37 -19.87
C GLY A 120 -9.23 -9.28 -18.95
N ALA A 121 -8.87 -10.56 -18.79
CA ALA A 121 -9.51 -11.45 -17.83
C ALA A 121 -8.89 -11.26 -16.44
N THR A 122 -9.73 -11.22 -15.40
CA THR A 122 -9.26 -11.07 -14.02
C THR A 122 -8.43 -12.28 -13.61
N LEU A 123 -7.21 -12.02 -13.14
CA LEU A 123 -6.31 -13.03 -12.62
C LEU A 123 -6.89 -13.65 -11.35
N LYS A 124 -6.44 -14.87 -11.03
CA LYS A 124 -6.80 -15.55 -9.79
C LYS A 124 -5.57 -15.81 -8.93
N PHE A 125 -5.73 -15.68 -7.62
CA PHE A 125 -4.74 -16.14 -6.65
C PHE A 125 -4.66 -17.68 -6.62
N ALA A 126 -3.66 -18.21 -5.92
CA ALA A 126 -3.49 -19.65 -5.75
C ALA A 126 -4.71 -20.33 -5.08
N ASN A 127 -5.43 -19.59 -4.25
CA ASN A 127 -6.67 -20.03 -3.59
C ASN A 127 -7.93 -19.94 -4.50
N LYS A 128 -7.76 -19.64 -5.80
CA LYS A 128 -8.80 -19.49 -6.82
C LYS A 128 -9.73 -18.26 -6.67
N GLN A 129 -9.50 -17.41 -5.68
CA GLN A 129 -10.16 -16.11 -5.58
C GLN A 129 -9.61 -15.16 -6.64
N ASP A 130 -10.43 -14.21 -7.07
CA ASP A 130 -10.00 -13.19 -8.02
C ASP A 130 -8.94 -12.29 -7.37
N ALA A 131 -7.96 -11.88 -8.17
CA ALA A 131 -6.90 -10.95 -7.78
C ALA A 131 -7.46 -9.53 -7.63
N ARG A 132 -8.36 -9.37 -6.67
CA ARG A 132 -9.20 -8.21 -6.45
C ARG A 132 -9.01 -7.69 -5.02
N TYR A 133 -8.73 -6.41 -4.94
CA TYR A 133 -8.38 -5.68 -3.72
C TYR A 133 -9.43 -4.61 -3.47
N LEU A 134 -10.31 -4.84 -2.49
CA LEU A 134 -11.31 -3.84 -2.10
C LEU A 134 -10.62 -2.62 -1.48
N LEU A 135 -11.08 -1.44 -1.86
CA LEU A 135 -10.56 -0.18 -1.34
C LEU A 135 -11.54 0.44 -0.34
N PRO A 136 -11.12 0.67 0.92
CA PRO A 136 -11.93 1.42 1.87
C PRO A 136 -11.95 2.91 1.53
N VAL A 137 -12.85 3.64 2.19
CA VAL A 137 -12.79 5.11 2.22
C VAL A 137 -11.44 5.56 2.77
N ASP A 138 -10.91 6.66 2.24
CA ASP A 138 -9.60 7.24 2.49
C ASP A 138 -8.41 6.45 1.93
N ALA A 139 -8.65 5.36 1.19
CA ALA A 139 -7.56 4.69 0.48
C ALA A 139 -6.96 5.60 -0.59
N ILE A 140 -5.66 5.83 -0.52
CA ILE A 140 -4.88 6.65 -1.46
C ILE A 140 -4.28 5.72 -2.50
N LEU A 141 -4.67 5.88 -3.75
CA LEU A 141 -4.20 5.06 -4.86
C LEU A 141 -2.71 5.34 -5.11
N SER A 142 -1.97 4.27 -5.39
CA SER A 142 -0.52 4.32 -5.68
C SER A 142 -0.21 3.87 -7.11
N VAL A 143 -1.25 3.56 -7.88
CA VAL A 143 -1.19 3.07 -9.25
C VAL A 143 -2.27 3.74 -10.09
N GLU A 144 -2.08 3.74 -11.41
CA GLU A 144 -3.04 4.22 -12.40
C GLU A 144 -3.77 3.08 -13.11
N GLU A 145 -4.92 3.39 -13.73
CA GLU A 145 -5.65 2.46 -14.58
C GLU A 145 -4.77 1.95 -15.73
N GLY A 146 -4.73 0.64 -15.95
CA GLY A 146 -3.92 0.03 -16.99
C GLY A 146 -2.42 -0.09 -16.66
N GLN A 147 -1.98 0.37 -15.49
CA GLN A 147 -0.58 0.23 -15.07
C GLN A 147 -0.20 -1.25 -14.91
N GLN A 148 0.96 -1.63 -15.43
CA GLN A 148 1.55 -2.94 -15.13
C GLN A 148 2.17 -2.94 -13.73
N VAL A 149 1.87 -3.98 -12.96
CA VAL A 149 2.41 -4.21 -11.62
C VAL A 149 3.02 -5.60 -11.49
N ARG A 150 3.89 -5.77 -10.50
CA ARG A 150 4.55 -7.02 -10.10
C ARG A 150 4.26 -7.35 -8.65
N GLU A 151 4.54 -8.59 -8.24
CA GLU A 151 4.43 -8.97 -6.84
C GLU A 151 5.19 -8.00 -5.93
N GLY A 152 4.54 -7.55 -4.86
CA GLY A 152 5.09 -6.58 -3.91
C GLY A 152 4.86 -5.11 -4.27
N ASP A 153 4.33 -4.78 -5.45
CA ASP A 153 3.95 -3.41 -5.73
C ASP A 153 2.80 -2.96 -4.82
N ILE A 154 2.85 -1.69 -4.40
CA ILE A 154 1.81 -1.06 -3.58
C ILE A 154 0.72 -0.56 -4.53
N LEU A 155 -0.49 -1.09 -4.40
CA LEU A 155 -1.68 -0.65 -5.15
C LEU A 155 -2.32 0.60 -4.53
N ALA A 156 -2.39 0.62 -3.20
CA ALA A 156 -2.95 1.75 -2.46
C ALA A 156 -2.39 1.79 -1.03
N ARG A 157 -2.60 2.91 -0.35
CA ARG A 157 -2.20 3.15 1.05
C ARG A 157 -3.41 3.59 1.84
N ILE A 158 -3.61 3.00 3.02
CA ILE A 158 -4.70 3.37 3.94
C ILE A 158 -4.10 4.21 5.07
N PRO A 159 -4.47 5.48 5.25
CA PRO A 159 -4.03 6.28 6.38
C PRO A 159 -4.45 5.67 7.73
N THR A 160 -3.54 5.67 8.70
CA THR A 160 -3.85 5.26 10.08
C THR A 160 -4.65 6.35 10.79
N GLU A 161 -5.39 6.00 11.84
CA GLU A 161 -6.17 6.98 12.64
C GLU A 161 -5.30 8.12 13.17
N GLY A 162 -4.06 7.83 13.58
CA GLY A 162 -3.11 8.85 14.04
C GLY A 162 -2.69 9.84 12.96
N ALA A 163 -2.73 9.45 11.68
CA ALA A 163 -2.50 10.37 10.57
C ALA A 163 -3.70 11.31 10.37
N LYS A 164 -4.93 10.81 10.55
CA LYS A 164 -6.17 11.60 10.43
C LYS A 164 -6.29 12.68 11.50
N THR A 165 -5.86 12.39 12.73
CA THR A 165 -6.00 13.32 13.88
C THR A 165 -5.11 14.58 13.76
N ARG A 166 -4.05 14.56 12.95
CA ARG A 166 -3.19 15.74 12.73
C ARG A 166 -3.87 16.84 11.91
N ASP A 167 -4.96 16.53 11.21
CA ASP A 167 -5.66 17.48 10.35
C ASP A 167 -6.81 18.22 11.07
N ILE A 168 -7.09 17.88 12.35
CA ILE A 168 -8.21 18.45 13.11
C ILE A 168 -7.80 19.63 14.01
N THR A 169 -6.50 19.86 14.26
CA THR A 169 -6.03 20.89 15.22
C THR A 169 -5.76 22.26 14.60
N GLY A 170 -6.07 22.49 13.32
CA GLY A 170 -5.70 23.69 12.58
C GLY A 170 -6.74 24.82 12.48
N GLY A 171 -7.92 24.72 13.08
CA GLY A 171 -8.95 25.75 12.89
C GLY A 171 -10.06 25.74 13.93
N LEU A 172 -9.82 26.40 15.06
CA LEU A 172 -10.88 26.81 16.01
C LEU A 172 -11.32 28.27 15.73
N PRO A 173 -12.59 28.60 16.03
CA PRO A 173 -13.37 29.61 15.33
C PRO A 173 -12.97 31.04 15.68
N ARG A 174 -13.04 31.94 14.69
CA ARG A 174 -12.87 33.38 14.92
C ARG A 174 -14.13 33.95 15.57
N VAL A 175 -13.98 34.48 16.78
CA VAL A 175 -14.96 35.31 17.47
C VAL A 175 -14.80 36.76 17.02
N ALA A 176 -15.91 37.45 16.76
CA ALA A 176 -15.97 38.90 16.59
C ALA A 176 -16.06 39.59 17.95
#